data_AF-A0A357B4B0-F1
#
_entry.id   AF-A0A357B4B0-F1
#
_cell.length_a   1.000
_cell.length_b   1.000
_cell.length_c   1.000
_cell.angle_alpha   90.00
_cell.angle_beta   90.00
_cell.angle_gamma   90.00
#
_symmetry.space_group_name_H-M   'P 1'
#
loop_
_entity.id
_entity.type
_entity.pdbx_description
1 polymer ?
#
loop_
_entity_poly.entity_id
_entity_poly.type
_entity_poly.pdbx_seq_one_letter_code
_entity_poly.pdbx_strand_id
1 'polypeptide(L)' 'HIGELTTMVLVPQVCDATGLPVIAAGGIGDGRGMAAAFMLGACGVR' A
#
# COMPACT_ATOMS: atom_id res chain seq x y z
N HIS A 1 -11.49 10.06 -11.29
CA HIS A 1 -11.47 10.32 -9.85
C HIS A 1 -10.45 9.39 -9.20
N ILE A 2 -9.19 9.81 -9.23
CA ILE A 2 -8.07 9.15 -8.54
C ILE A 2 -7.77 10.08 -7.36
N GLY A 3 -7.85 9.59 -6.13
CA GLY A 3 -7.55 10.40 -4.95
C GLY A 3 -6.12 10.94 -5.06
N GLU A 4 -5.92 12.21 -4.68
CA GLU A 4 -4.67 12.96 -4.86
C GLU A 4 -3.48 12.43 -4.03
N LEU A 5 -3.65 11.33 -3.30
CA LEU A 5 -2.61 10.68 -2.51
C LEU A 5 -2.08 9.46 -3.26
N THR A 6 -0.78 9.46 -3.53
CA THR A 6 -0.10 8.32 -4.15
C THR A 6 -0.06 7.14 -3.18
N THR A 7 -0.36 5.93 -3.66
CA THR A 7 -0.52 4.70 -2.86
C THR A 7 0.64 4.43 -1.89
N MET A 8 1.86 4.82 -2.27
CA MET A 8 3.07 4.65 -1.46
C MET A 8 3.06 5.40 -0.12
N VAL A 9 2.28 6.48 0.02
CA VAL A 9 2.19 7.26 1.27
C VAL A 9 0.99 6.84 2.12
N LEU A 10 -0.09 6.38 1.47
CA LEU A 10 -1.35 6.03 2.13
C LEU A 10 -1.29 4.67 2.85
N VAL A 11 -0.59 3.70 2.27
CA VAL A 11 -0.48 2.34 2.81
C VAL A 11 0.10 2.30 4.24
N PRO A 12 1.28 2.89 4.54
CA PRO A 12 1.83 2.83 5.90
C PRO A 12 0.93 3.53 6.92
N GLN A 13 0.33 4.68 6.56
CA GLN A 13 -0.57 5.41 7.47
C GLN A 13 -1.81 4.61 7.87
N VAL A 14 -2.39 3.85 6.95
CA VAL A 14 -3.57 3.01 7.23
C VAL A 14 -3.19 1.75 8.02
N CYS A 15 -2.02 1.17 7.72
CA CYS A 15 -1.50 0.03 8.47
C CYS A 15 -1.26 0.40 9.94
N ASP A 16 -0.56 1.51 10.17
CA ASP A 16 -0.23 1.98 11.53
C ASP A 16 -1.48 2.40 12.32
N ALA A 17 -2.50 2.93 11.65
CA ALA A 17 -3.69 3.46 12.31
C ALA A 17 -4.73 2.40 12.70
N THR A 18 -4.77 1.25 12.03
CA THR A 18 -5.93 0.33 12.13
C THR A 18 -5.61 -1.05 12.65
N GLY A 19 -4.36 -1.54 12.51
CA GLY A 19 -3.99 -2.91 12.87
C GLY A 19 -4.78 -3.99 12.10
N LEU A 20 -5.59 -3.60 11.11
CA LEU A 20 -6.37 -4.47 10.25
C LEU A 20 -5.54 -4.84 9.01
N PRO A 21 -5.83 -5.98 8.35
CA PRO A 21 -5.12 -6.37 7.13
C PRO A 21 -5.38 -5.36 5.99
N VAL A 22 -4.31 -4.70 5.54
CA VAL A 22 -4.34 -3.68 4.47
C VAL A 22 -3.88 -4.28 3.14
N ILE A 23 -4.63 -4.02 2.06
CA ILE A 23 -4.23 -4.36 0.69
C ILE A 23 -3.81 -3.08 -0.03
N ALA A 24 -2.56 -3.02 -0.48
CA ALA A 24 -2.05 -1.90 -1.27
C ALA A 24 -2.57 -2.00 -2.72
N ALA A 25 -3.19 -0.94 -3.23
CA ALA A 25 -3.68 -0.89 -4.61
C ALA A 25 -3.30 0.45 -5.26
N GLY A 26 -2.72 0.38 -6.47
CA GLY A 26 -2.34 1.55 -7.28
C GLY A 26 -0.83 1.72 -7.46
N GLY A 27 -0.41 1.82 -8.73
CA GLY A 27 0.98 2.13 -9.10
C GLY A 27 2.00 0.99 -8.95
N ILE A 28 1.57 -0.21 -8.55
CA ILE A 28 2.46 -1.37 -8.36
C ILE A 28 2.48 -2.19 -9.65
N GLY A 29 3.45 -1.89 -10.52
CA GLY A 29 3.59 -2.54 -11.83
C GLY A 29 4.70 -3.59 -11.90
N ASP A 30 5.51 -3.75 -10.85
CA ASP A 30 6.61 -4.70 -10.83
C ASP A 30 6.87 -5.27 -9.41
N GLY A 31 7.76 -6.25 -9.31
CA GLY A 31 8.09 -6.91 -8.04
C GLY A 31 8.71 -5.98 -7.00
N ARG A 32 9.26 -4.82 -7.40
CA ARG A 32 9.82 -3.83 -6.48
C ARG A 32 8.71 -3.07 -5.77
N GLY A 33 7.66 -2.69 -6.50
CA GLY A 33 6.46 -2.09 -5.90
C GLY A 33 5.76 -3.07 -4.95
N MET A 34 5.74 -4.35 -5.29
CA MET A 34 5.19 -5.41 -4.44
C MET A 34 6.00 -5.55 -3.13
N ALA A 35 7.33 -5.61 -3.23
CA ALA A 35 8.21 -5.67 -2.07
C ALA A 35 8.08 -4.43 -1.17
N ALA A 36 8.01 -3.24 -1.75
CA ALA A 36 7.80 -2.01 -1.01
C ALA A 36 6.46 -2.03 -0.24
N ALA A 37 5.37 -2.49 -0.86
CA ALA A 37 4.07 -2.59 -0.19
C ALA A 37 4.10 -3.54 1.02
N PHE A 38 4.75 -4.70 0.88
CA PHE A 38 4.93 -5.62 2.01
C PHE A 38 5.81 -5.04 3.13
N MET A 39 6.89 -4.34 2.78
CA MET A 39 7.74 -3.67 3.76
C MET A 39 7.01 -2.54 4.51
N LEU A 40 5.99 -1.94 3.89
CA LEU A 40 5.13 -0.92 4.50
C LEU A 40 3.96 -1.52 5.30
N GLY A 41 3.90 -2.83 5.46
CA GLY A 41 2.91 -3.52 6.31
C GLY A 41 1.69 -4.09 5.57
N ALA A 42 1.58 -3.90 4.25
CA ALA A 42 0.46 -4.47 3.50
C ALA A 42 0.48 -6.00 3.55
N CYS A 43 -0.68 -6.63 3.71
CA CYS A 43 -0.81 -8.09 3.64
C CYS A 43 -1.06 -8.60 2.21
N GLY A 44 -1.23 -7.70 1.24
CA GLY A 44 -1.50 -8.04 -0.14
C GLY A 44 -1.41 -6.84 -1.07
N VAL A 45 -1.36 -7.13 -2.37
CA VAL A 45 -1.14 -6.14 -3.41
C VAL A 45 -2.09 -6.40 -4.59
N ARG A 46 -2.70 -5.34 -5.13
CA ARG A 46 -3.66 -5.39 -6.25
C ARG A 46 -3.26 -4.43 -7.37
#